data_AF-A0A1I7TKT5-F1
#
_entry.id   AF-A0A1I7TKT5-F1
#
_cell.length_a   1.000
_cell.length_b   1.000
_cell.length_c   1.000
_cell.angle_alpha   90.00
_cell.angle_beta   90.00
_cell.angle_gamma   90.00
#
_symmetry.space_group_name_H-M   'P 1'
#
loop_
_entity.id
_entity.type
_entity.pdbx_description
1 polymer ?
#
loop_
_entity_poly.entity_id
_entity_poly.type
_entity_poly.pdbx_seq_one_letter_code
_entity_poly.pdbx_strand_id
1 'polypeptide(L)'
;MSASPVVYSLLAVLLPLVNVLEAAVWEVDPTFVSASGVLTCEHYHEREWCFRIVLLEIDTFSNDLIDEYGAKCTESETFNYHLSGRVYGDGFKDNFYEFQLWLYHNCSEHGSIRKQIHQFDEEPVSKK
;
A
#
# COMPACT_ATOMS: atom_id res chain seq x y z
N MET A 1 29.47 -12.40 43.39
CA MET A 1 28.81 -13.72 43.39
C MET A 1 28.88 -14.24 41.96
N SER A 2 29.66 -15.30 41.73
CA SER A 2 29.87 -15.89 40.40
C SER A 2 28.62 -16.67 40.00
N ALA A 3 28.05 -16.39 38.83
CA ALA A 3 26.92 -17.16 38.32
C ALA A 3 27.39 -18.59 37.97
N SER A 4 26.64 -19.59 38.42
CA SER A 4 26.96 -21.01 38.23
C SER A 4 26.98 -21.37 36.72
N PRO A 5 27.88 -22.24 36.23
CA PRO A 5 28.00 -22.60 34.80
C PRO A 5 26.70 -23.11 34.14
N VAL A 6 25.77 -23.61 34.96
CA VAL A 6 24.40 -24.01 34.53
C VAL A 6 23.58 -22.80 34.06
N VAL A 7 23.73 -21.65 34.72
CA VAL A 7 23.00 -20.41 34.40
C VAL A 7 23.47 -19.83 33.05
N TYR A 8 24.78 -19.89 32.79
CA TYR A 8 25.35 -19.48 31.49
C TYR A 8 24.86 -20.37 30.35
N SER A 9 24.76 -21.68 30.60
CA SER A 9 24.29 -22.64 29.59
C SER A 9 22.80 -22.46 29.27
N LEU A 10 21.97 -22.16 30.27
CA LEU A 10 20.55 -21.84 30.08
C LEU A 10 20.35 -20.52 29.32
N LEU A 11 21.08 -19.46 29.68
CA LEU A 11 21.03 -18.17 28.98
C LEU A 11 21.44 -18.30 27.50
N ALA A 12 22.50 -19.07 27.22
CA ALA A 12 22.99 -19.29 25.86
C ALA A 12 22.00 -20.05 24.96
N VAL A 13 21.04 -20.79 25.54
CA VAL A 13 19.99 -21.50 24.79
C VAL A 13 18.70 -20.68 24.72
N LEU A 14 18.35 -19.96 25.79
CA LEU A 14 17.13 -19.14 25.83
C LEU A 14 17.23 -17.89 24.96
N LEU A 15 18.40 -17.24 24.89
CA LEU A 15 18.61 -16.07 24.03
C LEU A 15 18.36 -16.37 22.54
N PRO A 16 18.97 -17.39 21.91
CA PRO A 16 18.67 -17.70 20.52
C PRO A 16 17.24 -18.24 20.34
N LEU A 17 16.66 -18.96 21.32
CA LEU A 17 15.27 -19.39 21.24
C LEU A 17 14.29 -18.22 21.25
N VAL A 18 14.51 -17.19 22.07
CA VAL A 18 13.70 -15.96 22.06
C VAL A 18 13.85 -15.24 20.72
N ASN A 19 15.07 -15.11 20.20
CA ASN A 19 15.31 -14.49 18.89
C ASN A 19 14.68 -15.29 17.73
N VAL A 20 14.69 -16.63 17.79
CA VAL A 20 14.08 -17.51 16.77
C VAL A 20 12.55 -17.50 16.88
N LEU A 21 11.99 -17.46 18.10
CA LEU A 21 10.55 -17.32 18.31
C LEU A 21 10.06 -15.97 17.77
N GLU A 22 10.81 -14.90 18.03
CA GLU A 22 10.50 -13.57 17.48
C GLU A 22 10.55 -13.60 15.96
N ALA A 23 11.60 -14.16 15.34
CA ALA A 23 11.70 -14.23 13.88
C ALA A 23 10.58 -15.06 13.21
N ALA A 24 10.07 -16.11 13.87
CA ALA A 24 9.01 -16.97 13.35
C ALA A 24 7.60 -16.35 13.43
N VAL A 25 7.39 -15.29 14.23
CA VAL A 25 6.10 -14.61 14.37
C VAL A 25 5.84 -13.59 13.25
N TRP A 26 6.86 -13.27 12.42
CA TRP A 26 6.76 -12.28 11.33
C TRP A 26 6.60 -12.87 9.93
N GLU A 27 6.17 -14.13 9.78
CA GLU A 27 5.65 -14.59 8.48
C GLU A 27 4.27 -13.96 8.26
N VAL A 28 4.28 -12.70 7.82
CA VAL A 28 3.08 -12.01 7.37
C VAL A 28 2.79 -12.52 5.95
N ASP A 29 1.80 -13.41 5.83
CA ASP A 29 1.28 -13.83 4.53
C ASP A 29 0.86 -12.58 3.75
N PRO A 30 1.46 -12.28 2.57
CA PRO A 30 1.13 -11.07 1.85
C PRO A 30 -0.29 -11.13 1.28
N THR A 31 -1.03 -10.05 1.44
CA THR A 31 -2.30 -9.87 0.74
C THR A 31 -2.03 -9.33 -0.66
N PHE A 32 -2.59 -10.00 -1.67
CA PHE A 32 -2.55 -9.53 -3.04
C PHE A 32 -3.78 -8.67 -3.31
N VAL A 33 -3.55 -7.44 -3.74
CA VAL A 33 -4.62 -6.50 -4.06
C VAL A 33 -4.51 -6.06 -5.51
N SER A 34 -5.67 -5.76 -6.09
CA SER A 34 -5.77 -5.17 -7.42
C SER A 34 -6.93 -4.19 -7.50
N ALA A 35 -6.69 -3.03 -8.10
CA ALA A 35 -7.70 -2.04 -8.41
C ALA A 35 -7.74 -1.79 -9.92
N SER A 36 -8.94 -1.80 -10.50
CA SER A 36 -9.14 -1.54 -11.93
C SER A 36 -10.32 -0.61 -12.16
N GLY A 37 -10.25 0.17 -13.23
CA GLY A 37 -11.33 1.08 -13.58
C GLY A 37 -11.08 1.81 -14.88
N VAL A 38 -11.95 2.78 -15.15
CA VAL A 38 -11.90 3.63 -16.34
C VAL A 38 -11.86 5.08 -15.88
N LEU A 39 -10.83 5.81 -16.30
CA LEU A 39 -10.82 7.27 -16.22
C LEU A 39 -11.54 7.83 -17.45
N THR A 40 -12.37 8.85 -17.24
CA THR A 40 -13.09 9.55 -18.31
C THR A 40 -12.83 11.05 -18.18
N CYS A 41 -12.51 11.71 -19.30
CA CYS A 41 -12.34 13.15 -19.36
C CYS A 41 -13.23 13.76 -20.44
N GLU A 42 -14.24 14.53 -20.05
CA GLU A 42 -15.17 15.17 -21.01
C GLU A 42 -14.52 16.28 -21.85
N HIS A 43 -13.41 16.87 -21.37
CA HIS A 43 -12.67 17.94 -22.07
C HIS A 43 -11.57 17.43 -23.02
N TYR A 44 -11.52 16.14 -23.33
CA TYR A 44 -10.46 15.53 -24.15
C TYR A 44 -10.33 16.12 -25.56
N HIS A 45 -11.43 16.65 -26.11
CA HIS A 45 -11.44 17.29 -27.43
C HIS A 45 -10.73 18.65 -27.46
N GLU A 46 -10.62 19.32 -26.31
CA GLU A 46 -10.05 20.66 -26.23
C GLU A 46 -8.53 20.64 -26.08
N ARG A 47 -7.99 19.57 -25.51
CA ARG A 47 -6.56 19.39 -25.21
C ARG A 47 -6.24 17.95 -24.87
N GLU A 48 -4.98 17.56 -25.11
CA GLU A 48 -4.41 16.37 -24.47
C GLU A 48 -4.54 16.49 -22.95
N TRP A 49 -5.01 15.42 -22.30
CA TRP A 49 -5.10 15.37 -20.85
C TRP A 49 -4.13 14.34 -20.30
N CYS A 50 -3.53 14.68 -19.17
CA CYS A 50 -2.53 13.92 -18.46
C CYS A 50 -3.03 13.56 -17.08
N PHE A 51 -2.61 12.39 -16.61
CA PHE A 51 -2.93 11.87 -15.29
C PHE A 51 -1.78 11.05 -14.69
N ARG A 52 -1.83 10.87 -13.38
CA ARG A 52 -1.02 9.92 -12.59
C ARG A 52 -1.97 9.25 -11.60
N ILE A 53 -1.90 7.92 -11.51
CA ILE A 53 -2.72 7.12 -10.59
C ILE A 53 -1.79 6.41 -9.62
N VAL A 54 -2.07 6.51 -8.34
CA VAL A 54 -1.27 5.88 -7.28
C VAL A 54 -2.21 5.08 -6.40
N LEU A 55 -1.95 3.78 -6.25
CA LEU A 55 -2.64 2.90 -5.30
C LEU A 55 -1.78 2.77 -4.05
N LEU A 56 -2.37 3.09 -2.90
CA LEU A 56 -1.69 3.16 -1.61
C LEU A 56 -2.48 2.35 -0.59
N GLU A 57 -1.75 1.70 0.31
CA GLU A 57 -2.24 1.38 1.65
C GLU A 57 -1.87 2.58 2.53
N ILE A 58 -2.84 3.09 3.29
CA ILE A 58 -2.64 4.26 4.14
C ILE A 58 -2.45 3.79 5.57
N ASP A 59 -1.31 4.13 6.14
CA ASP A 59 -0.94 3.66 7.45
C ASP A 59 -0.61 4.87 8.35
N THR A 60 -0.78 4.71 9.66
CA THR A 60 -0.62 5.84 10.61
C THR A 60 0.77 6.51 10.55
N PHE A 61 1.80 5.76 10.12
CA PHE A 61 3.19 6.23 10.13
C PHE A 61 3.87 6.25 8.75
N SER A 62 3.40 5.49 7.77
CA SER A 62 3.95 5.47 6.41
C SER A 62 2.93 4.91 5.44
N ASN A 63 2.59 5.62 4.37
CA ASN A 63 1.70 5.07 3.35
C ASN A 63 2.52 4.14 2.45
N ASP A 64 2.10 2.89 2.36
CA ASP A 64 2.75 1.90 1.51
C ASP A 64 2.26 2.03 0.06
N LEU A 65 3.19 2.38 -0.84
CA LEU A 65 2.93 2.36 -2.27
C LEU A 65 2.76 0.93 -2.74
N ILE A 66 1.57 0.63 -3.27
CA ILE A 66 1.26 -0.68 -3.84
C ILE A 66 1.69 -0.70 -5.32
N ASP A 67 1.18 0.25 -6.11
CA ASP A 67 1.47 0.35 -7.54
C ASP A 67 1.12 1.76 -8.06
N GLU A 68 1.68 2.15 -9.20
CA GLU A 68 1.31 3.40 -9.87
C GLU A 68 1.39 3.36 -11.39
N TYR A 69 0.47 4.10 -12.01
CA TYR A 69 0.75 4.70 -13.30
C TYR A 69 1.41 6.05 -13.05
N GLY A 70 2.70 6.15 -13.37
CA GLY A 70 3.38 7.43 -13.51
C GLY A 70 2.66 8.37 -14.49
N ALA A 71 3.19 9.57 -14.71
CA ALA A 71 2.53 10.54 -15.59
C ALA A 71 2.28 9.95 -17.01
N LYS A 72 1.01 9.82 -17.39
CA LYS A 72 0.54 9.42 -18.72
C LYS A 72 -0.31 10.53 -19.30
N CYS A 73 -0.23 10.72 -20.61
CA CYS A 73 -1.07 11.66 -21.35
C CYS A 73 -1.76 10.92 -22.49
N THR A 74 -2.96 11.36 -22.83
CA THR A 74 -3.77 10.77 -23.90
C THR A 74 -4.69 11.82 -24.51
N GLU A 75 -4.97 11.65 -25.80
CA GLU A 75 -6.00 12.39 -26.54
C GLU A 75 -7.34 11.64 -26.55
N SER A 76 -7.40 10.42 -26.01
CA SER A 76 -8.63 9.64 -25.94
C SER A 76 -9.51 10.10 -24.78
N GLU A 77 -10.84 10.03 -24.94
CA GLU A 77 -11.82 10.33 -23.88
C GLU A 77 -11.59 9.50 -22.61
N THR A 78 -11.24 8.22 -22.81
CA THR A 78 -11.18 7.24 -21.73
C THR A 78 -9.80 6.59 -21.63
N PHE A 79 -9.43 6.17 -20.42
CA PHE A 79 -8.26 5.35 -20.16
C PHE A 79 -8.55 4.25 -19.14
N ASN A 80 -8.34 2.98 -19.52
CA ASN A 80 -8.47 1.85 -18.62
C ASN A 80 -7.20 1.68 -17.79
N TYR A 81 -7.34 1.50 -16.48
CA TYR A 81 -6.21 1.26 -15.60
C TYR A 81 -6.36 -0.07 -14.85
N HIS A 82 -5.22 -0.70 -14.57
CA HIS A 82 -5.10 -1.84 -13.67
C HIS A 82 -3.84 -1.66 -12.82
N LEU A 83 -4.01 -1.60 -11.50
CA LEU A 83 -2.96 -1.48 -10.51
C LEU A 83 -2.99 -2.70 -9.61
N SER A 84 -1.85 -3.30 -9.32
CA SER A 84 -1.81 -4.50 -8.46
C SER A 84 -0.49 -4.63 -7.72
N GLY A 85 -0.55 -5.17 -6.49
CA GLY A 85 0.64 -5.35 -5.69
C GLY A 85 0.43 -6.24 -4.49
N ARG A 86 1.50 -6.43 -3.73
CA ARG A 86 1.50 -7.18 -2.47
C ARG A 86 1.62 -6.20 -1.32
N VAL A 87 0.83 -6.44 -0.29
CA VAL A 87 0.85 -5.68 0.97
C VAL A 87 1.25 -6.63 2.09
N TYR A 88 2.18 -6.20 2.93
CA TYR A 88 2.74 -7.01 4.01
C TYR A 88 2.29 -6.44 5.35
N GLY A 89 1.10 -6.83 5.80
CA GLY A 89 0.52 -6.40 7.08
C GLY A 89 -0.02 -4.98 7.06
N ASP A 90 -0.60 -4.58 8.19
CA ASP A 90 -1.35 -3.35 8.44
C ASP A 90 -0.73 -2.59 9.63
N GLY A 91 0.47 -2.06 9.40
CA GLY A 91 1.19 -1.24 10.39
C GLY A 91 1.28 -1.82 11.80
N PHE A 92 1.49 -0.96 12.80
CA PHE A 92 1.50 -1.35 14.21
C PHE A 92 0.14 -1.04 14.85
N LYS A 93 -0.63 -2.09 15.15
CA LYS A 93 -1.96 -2.06 15.81
C LYS A 93 -3.13 -1.61 14.92
N ASP A 94 -2.99 -1.63 13.61
CA ASP A 94 -4.18 -1.69 12.77
C ASP A 94 -4.73 -3.13 12.76
N ASN A 95 -6.01 -3.28 12.43
CA ASN A 95 -6.59 -4.58 12.06
C ASN A 95 -7.34 -4.47 10.72
N PHE A 96 -7.15 -3.39 9.97
CA PHE A 96 -7.81 -3.12 8.70
C PHE A 96 -6.79 -2.64 7.68
N TYR A 97 -7.04 -2.98 6.42
CA TYR A 97 -6.38 -2.33 5.30
C TYR A 97 -7.14 -1.06 4.92
N GLU A 98 -6.41 0.06 4.80
CA GLU A 98 -6.99 1.35 4.43
C GLU A 98 -6.55 1.78 3.02
N PHE A 99 -7.11 1.14 1.99
CA PHE A 99 -6.70 1.44 0.63
C PHE A 99 -7.20 2.81 0.13
N GLN A 100 -6.33 3.53 -0.58
CA GLN A 100 -6.69 4.74 -1.32
C GLN A 100 -6.13 4.73 -2.74
N LEU A 101 -6.91 5.28 -3.67
CA LEU A 101 -6.47 5.60 -5.02
C LEU A 101 -6.38 7.11 -5.20
N TRP A 102 -5.16 7.60 -5.42
CA TRP A 102 -4.89 9.01 -5.67
C TRP A 102 -4.79 9.25 -7.18
N LEU A 103 -5.66 10.09 -7.69
CA LEU A 103 -5.66 10.53 -9.09
C LEU A 103 -5.21 11.99 -9.16
N TYR A 104 -4.06 12.22 -9.79
CA TYR A 104 -3.64 13.55 -10.21
C TYR A 104 -3.97 13.70 -11.68
N HIS A 105 -4.62 14.78 -12.09
CA HIS A 105 -4.99 14.98 -13.49
C HIS A 105 -5.10 16.46 -13.86
N ASN A 106 -4.93 16.78 -15.14
CA ASN A 106 -5.21 18.12 -15.67
C ASN A 106 -6.57 18.21 -16.37
N CYS A 107 -7.38 17.13 -16.41
CA CYS A 107 -8.73 17.16 -16.95
C CYS A 107 -9.64 18.05 -16.08
N SER A 108 -9.64 19.34 -16.37
CA SER A 108 -10.42 20.38 -15.72
C SER A 108 -10.66 21.50 -16.74
N GLU A 109 -11.67 22.34 -16.50
CA GLU A 109 -12.14 23.39 -17.42
C GLU A 109 -11.02 24.25 -18.05
N HIS A 110 -9.92 24.47 -17.32
CA HIS A 110 -8.79 25.26 -17.81
C HIS A 110 -7.46 24.52 -17.85
N GLY A 111 -7.44 23.19 -17.66
CA GLY A 111 -6.21 22.40 -17.64
C GLY A 111 -5.42 22.50 -16.32
N SER A 112 -6.04 23.03 -15.26
CA SER A 112 -5.44 23.06 -13.92
C SER A 112 -5.23 21.64 -13.38
N ILE A 113 -4.12 21.40 -12.70
CA ILE A 113 -3.86 20.10 -12.07
C ILE A 113 -4.70 19.98 -10.80
N ARG A 114 -5.45 18.88 -10.69
CA ARG A 114 -6.28 18.54 -9.53
C ARG A 114 -5.87 17.18 -8.98
N LYS A 115 -6.06 17.01 -7.66
CA LYS A 115 -5.93 15.74 -6.96
C LYS A 115 -7.33 15.28 -6.54
N GLN A 116 -7.69 14.07 -6.90
CA GLN A 116 -8.86 13.35 -6.40
C GLN A 116 -8.37 12.16 -5.58
N ILE A 117 -9.08 11.87 -4.49
CA ILE A 117 -8.78 10.74 -3.60
C ILE A 117 -10.04 9.89 -3.54
N HIS A 118 -9.89 8.62 -3.89
CA HIS A 118 -10.92 7.61 -3.72
C HIS A 118 -10.50 6.72 -2.57
N GLN A 119 -11.27 6.74 -1.49
CA GLN A 119 -11.11 5.85 -0.35
C GLN A 119 -11.95 4.60 -0.60
N PHE A 120 -11.34 3.43 -0.44
CA PHE A 120 -12.05 2.16 -0.46
C PHE A 120 -12.60 1.86 0.93
N ASP A 121 -13.51 0.89 1.01
CA ASP A 121 -13.98 0.38 2.29
C ASP A 121 -12.82 -0.30 3.03
N GLU A 122 -12.83 -0.19 4.36
CA GLU A 122 -11.86 -0.83 5.23
C GLU A 122 -12.06 -2.36 5.21
N GLU A 123 -10.98 -3.10 4.97
CA GLU A 123 -11.02 -4.56 4.89
C GLU A 123 -10.28 -5.19 6.07
N PRO A 124 -10.91 -6.05 6.89
CA PRO A 124 -10.30 -6.58 8.09
C PRO A 124 -9.13 -7.53 7.78
N VAL A 125 -8.02 -7.37 8.49
CA VAL A 125 -6.88 -8.28 8.44
C VAL A 125 -7.20 -9.52 9.27
N SER A 126 -7.57 -10.61 8.59
CA SER A 126 -7.82 -11.89 9.25
C SER A 126 -6.52 -12.47 9.79
N LYS A 127 -6.28 -12.33 11.09
CA LYS A 127 -5.25 -13.09 11.81
C LYS A 127 -5.73 -14.53 11.95
N LYS A 128 -5.08 -15.48 11.26
CA LYS A 128 -5.33 -16.91 11.46
C LYS A 128 -4.80 -17.38 12.81
#